data_AF-A0A8K0P4E8-F1
#
_entry.id   AF-A0A8K0P4E8-F1
#
_cell.length_a   1.000
_cell.length_b   1.000
_cell.length_c   1.000
_cell.angle_alpha   90.00
_cell.angle_beta   90.00
_cell.angle_gamma   90.00
#
_symmetry.space_group_name_H-M   'P 1'
#
loop_
_entity.id
_entity.type
_entity.pdbx_description
1 polymer ?
#
loop_
_entity_poly.entity_id
_entity_poly.type
_entity_poly.pdbx_seq_one_letter_code
_entity_poly.pdbx_strand_id
1 'polypeptide(L)'
;MSLSRKISLEMGRLSKDSQISRPERMIITIAEIIQELLKAHEEGKDVNLNKLKTRIAAKYELETSPRLVDIIAAVPAESKKILLPKLRAKPVRTASGIAVVAVMCKPHRCPHINMTGNICVYCPGGPDSDFEYSTQSYTGYEPTSMRAIRARYDPFLQTRNRIDQLKQLGHSVDKIEFIVMGGTFMCLPDEYRDYFILNLHDALSGHTSHSVEEAV
;
A
#
# COMPACT_ATOMS: atom_id res chain seq x y z
N MET A 1 36.17 34.33 -2.53
CA MET A 1 35.17 33.87 -3.51
C MET A 1 34.80 32.44 -3.20
N SER A 2 33.54 32.23 -2.79
CA SER A 2 33.07 31.09 -2.00
C SER A 2 33.03 29.74 -2.76
N LEU A 3 33.23 28.66 -2.00
CA LEU A 3 33.11 27.25 -2.42
C LEU A 3 31.83 26.95 -3.23
N SER A 4 30.76 27.72 -3.03
CA SER A 4 29.49 27.59 -3.76
C SER A 4 29.60 27.73 -5.27
N ARG A 5 30.60 28.45 -5.80
CA ARG A 5 30.76 28.59 -7.26
C ARG A 5 31.48 27.41 -7.93
N LYS A 6 32.27 26.63 -7.19
CA LYS A 6 32.92 25.43 -7.75
C LYS A 6 31.91 24.29 -7.96
N ILE A 7 30.92 24.16 -7.08
CA ILE A 7 29.87 23.13 -7.18
C ILE A 7 28.94 23.39 -8.37
N SER A 8 28.63 24.67 -8.68
CA SER A 8 27.76 24.99 -9.82
C SER A 8 28.39 24.78 -11.19
N LEU A 9 29.72 24.69 -11.29
CA LEU A 9 30.43 24.51 -12.56
C LEU A 9 30.70 23.04 -12.92
N GLU A 10 30.61 22.11 -11.96
CA GLU A 10 30.69 20.66 -12.23
C GLU A 10 29.34 20.04 -12.65
N MET A 11 28.22 20.73 -12.46
CA MET A 11 26.89 20.27 -12.93
C MET A 11 26.63 20.55 -14.42
N GLY A 12 27.56 21.22 -15.10
CA GLY A 12 27.44 21.68 -16.48
C GLY A 12 28.38 20.97 -17.44
N ARG A 13 28.34 19.64 -17.53
CA ARG A 13 28.77 18.78 -18.67
C ARG A 13 28.82 17.30 -18.24
N LEU A 14 27.66 16.68 -18.06
CA LEU A 14 27.53 15.22 -18.19
C LEU A 14 27.18 14.93 -19.65
N SER A 15 28.13 15.16 -20.56
CA SER A 15 28.07 14.65 -21.92
C SER A 15 29.07 13.50 -22.02
N LYS A 16 28.53 12.28 -22.16
CA LYS A 16 29.15 10.94 -22.18
C LYS A 16 29.30 10.27 -20.81
N ASP A 17 28.26 9.52 -20.43
CA ASP A 17 28.45 8.22 -19.77
C ASP A 17 27.64 7.16 -20.52
N SER A 18 28.36 6.41 -21.34
CA SER A 18 27.94 5.13 -21.90
C SER A 18 27.66 4.14 -20.77
N GLN A 19 26.47 3.53 -20.80
CA GLN A 19 25.98 2.45 -19.93
C GLN A 19 25.50 2.77 -18.50
N ILE A 20 24.79 3.89 -18.29
CA ILE A 20 23.96 3.98 -17.07
C ILE A 20 22.76 3.06 -17.21
N SER A 21 22.68 2.05 -16.35
CA SER A 21 21.62 1.04 -16.35
C SER A 21 20.27 1.65 -15.93
N ARG A 22 19.15 1.04 -16.36
CA ARG A 22 17.78 1.48 -15.97
C ARG A 22 17.62 1.73 -14.46
N PRO A 23 18.08 0.84 -13.55
CA PRO A 23 17.95 1.09 -12.10
C PRO A 23 18.79 2.28 -11.62
N GLU A 24 19.98 2.51 -12.17
CA GLU A 24 20.81 3.66 -11.81
C GLU A 24 20.14 4.98 -12.22
N ARG A 25 19.54 5.05 -13.41
CA ARG A 25 18.76 6.22 -13.84
C ARG A 25 17.59 6.52 -12.90
N MET A 26 16.93 5.47 -12.40
CA MET A 26 15.84 5.59 -11.43
C MET A 26 16.34 6.19 -10.10
N ILE A 27 17.48 5.72 -9.60
CA ILE A 27 18.07 6.23 -8.36
C ILE A 27 18.46 7.70 -8.50
N ILE A 28 19.11 8.08 -9.61
CA ILE A 28 19.49 9.47 -9.88
C ILE A 28 18.25 10.37 -9.98
N THR A 29 17.21 9.89 -10.66
CA THR A 29 15.92 10.60 -10.77
C THR A 29 15.29 10.86 -9.40
N ILE A 30 15.27 9.84 -8.52
CA ILE A 30 14.71 9.96 -7.18
C ILE A 30 15.54 10.95 -6.34
N ALA A 31 16.87 10.88 -6.43
CA ALA A 31 17.75 11.81 -5.74
C ALA A 31 17.52 13.27 -6.17
N GLU A 32 17.37 13.52 -7.48
CA GLU A 32 17.06 14.87 -7.99
C GLU A 32 15.68 15.36 -7.54
N ILE A 33 14.67 14.48 -7.52
CA ILE A 33 13.34 14.82 -6.98
C ILE A 33 13.46 15.26 -5.51
N ILE A 34 14.21 14.53 -4.69
CA ILE A 34 14.37 14.86 -3.26
C ILE A 34 15.09 16.20 -3.08
N GLN A 35 16.16 16.45 -3.84
CA GLN A 35 16.90 17.72 -3.78
C GLN A 35 16.02 18.92 -4.14
N GLU A 36 15.23 18.81 -5.21
CA GLU A 36 14.30 19.86 -5.62
C GLU A 36 13.20 20.10 -4.58
N LEU A 37 12.74 19.05 -3.89
CA LEU A 37 11.76 19.17 -2.80
C LEU A 37 12.34 19.84 -1.56
N LEU A 38 13.61 19.59 -1.23
CA LEU A 38 14.30 20.25 -0.12
C LEU A 38 14.48 21.73 -0.41
N LYS A 39 14.98 22.07 -1.60
CA LYS A 39 15.15 23.46 -2.03
C LYS A 39 13.83 24.22 -2.02
N ALA A 40 12.76 23.62 -2.52
CA ALA A 40 11.44 24.24 -2.49
C ALA A 40 10.89 24.42 -1.07
N HIS A 41 11.23 23.50 -0.14
CA HIS A 41 10.89 23.64 1.27
C HIS A 41 11.62 24.83 1.91
N GLU A 42 12.92 24.97 1.68
CA GLU A 42 13.72 26.11 2.16
C GLU A 42 13.21 27.46 1.61
N GLU A 43 12.78 27.47 0.35
CA GLU A 43 12.20 28.65 -0.30
C GLU A 43 10.72 28.89 0.06
N GLY A 44 10.08 28.01 0.84
CA GLY A 44 8.68 28.13 1.25
C GLY A 44 7.67 27.99 0.10
N LYS A 45 8.05 27.40 -1.04
CA LYS A 45 7.19 27.25 -2.22
C LYS A 45 6.36 25.97 -2.15
N ASP A 46 5.10 26.06 -2.58
CA ASP A 46 4.27 24.88 -2.79
C ASP A 46 4.60 24.23 -4.12
N VAL A 47 4.79 22.91 -4.12
CA VAL A 47 5.25 22.15 -5.29
C VAL A 47 4.25 21.07 -5.63
N ASN A 48 3.80 21.09 -6.89
CA ASN A 48 3.00 20.00 -7.43
C ASN A 48 3.88 18.77 -7.69
N LEU A 49 3.78 17.78 -6.80
CA LEU A 49 4.55 16.53 -6.85
C LEU A 49 4.40 15.78 -8.18
N ASN A 50 3.20 15.73 -8.76
CA ASN A 50 2.97 15.00 -10.00
C ASN A 50 3.70 15.66 -11.17
N LYS A 51 3.62 16.99 -11.29
CA LYS A 51 4.36 17.74 -12.32
C LYS A 51 5.87 17.60 -12.15
N LEU A 52 6.36 17.66 -10.90
CA LEU A 52 7.77 17.50 -10.60
C LEU A 52 8.29 16.12 -11.03
N LYS A 53 7.58 15.06 -10.65
CA LYS A 53 7.91 13.68 -11.01
C LYS A 53 7.96 13.49 -12.52
N THR A 54 6.96 13.98 -13.25
CA THR A 54 6.91 13.84 -14.71
C THR A 54 8.05 14.62 -15.38
N ARG A 55 8.34 15.85 -14.93
CA ARG A 55 9.43 16.67 -15.47
C ARG A 55 10.80 16.00 -15.31
N ILE A 56 11.10 15.49 -14.11
CA ILE A 56 12.41 14.89 -13.83
C ILE A 56 12.50 13.49 -14.47
N ALA A 57 11.42 12.70 -14.48
CA ALA A 57 11.40 11.42 -15.18
C ALA A 57 11.64 11.59 -16.70
N ALA A 58 11.10 12.65 -17.31
CA ALA A 58 11.34 12.96 -18.72
C ALA A 58 12.81 13.35 -18.99
N LYS A 59 13.46 14.07 -18.06
CA LYS A 59 14.88 14.45 -18.16
C LYS A 59 15.83 13.24 -18.24
N TYR A 60 15.48 12.15 -17.57
CA TYR A 60 16.26 10.90 -17.55
C TYR A 60 15.72 9.80 -18.47
N GLU A 61 14.77 10.15 -19.34
CA GLU A 61 14.15 9.25 -20.33
C GLU A 61 13.55 7.97 -19.70
N LEU A 62 12.91 8.12 -18.53
CA LEU A 62 12.22 7.01 -17.88
C LEU A 62 10.82 6.82 -18.49
N GLU A 63 10.49 5.58 -18.86
CA GLU A 63 9.15 5.19 -19.33
C GLU A 63 8.07 5.43 -18.27
N THR A 64 8.43 5.28 -17.00
CA THR A 64 7.50 5.35 -15.87
C THR A 64 8.03 6.29 -14.79
N SER A 65 7.13 7.09 -14.22
CA SER A 65 7.48 7.96 -13.10
C SER A 65 7.77 7.13 -11.84
N PRO A 66 8.74 7.52 -10.99
CA PRO A 66 9.04 6.80 -9.74
C PRO A 66 7.80 6.65 -8.85
N ARG A 67 7.64 5.53 -8.14
CA ARG A 67 6.50 5.37 -7.22
C ARG A 67 6.72 6.25 -6.00
N LEU A 68 5.62 6.69 -5.38
CA LEU A 68 5.72 7.51 -4.16
C LEU A 68 6.43 6.77 -3.03
N VAL A 69 6.22 5.45 -2.93
CA VAL A 69 6.91 4.57 -1.97
C VAL A 69 8.42 4.61 -2.15
N ASP A 70 8.91 4.55 -3.39
CA ASP A 70 10.34 4.57 -3.69
C ASP A 70 10.97 5.93 -3.32
N ILE A 71 10.23 7.03 -3.57
CA ILE A 71 10.65 8.37 -3.18
C ILE A 71 10.72 8.49 -1.65
N ILE A 72 9.70 8.05 -0.93
CA ILE A 72 9.65 8.08 0.55
C ILE A 72 10.78 7.25 1.15
N ALA A 73 11.07 6.08 0.59
CA ALA A 73 12.13 5.19 1.06
C ALA A 73 13.53 5.81 0.89
N ALA A 74 13.75 6.58 -0.16
CA ALA A 74 15.02 7.24 -0.46
C ALA A 74 15.25 8.55 0.30
N VAL A 75 14.28 9.07 1.06
CA VAL A 75 14.44 10.32 1.83
C VAL A 75 15.46 10.11 2.97
N PRO A 76 16.51 10.96 3.06
CA PRO A 76 17.47 10.93 4.18
C PRO A 76 16.80 11.05 5.55
N ALA A 77 17.35 10.39 6.57
CA ALA A 77 16.77 10.36 7.92
C ALA A 77 16.57 11.76 8.54
N GLU A 78 17.49 12.68 8.26
CA GLU A 78 17.48 14.07 8.75
C GLU A 78 16.30 14.87 8.17
N SER A 79 16.06 14.74 6.85
CA SER A 79 14.99 15.43 6.15
C SER A 79 13.65 14.69 6.19
N LYS A 80 13.63 13.46 6.72
CA LYS A 80 12.42 12.64 6.81
C LYS A 80 11.32 13.33 7.61
N LYS A 81 11.66 14.03 8.70
CA LYS A 81 10.70 14.79 9.52
C LYS A 81 10.03 15.94 8.75
N ILE A 82 10.77 16.53 7.81
CA ILE A 82 10.35 17.69 7.03
C ILE A 82 9.50 17.27 5.82
N LEU A 83 9.95 16.24 5.10
CA LEU A 83 9.36 15.83 3.83
C LEU A 83 8.22 14.82 3.98
N LEU A 84 8.24 13.92 4.97
CA LEU A 84 7.17 12.93 5.17
C LEU A 84 5.77 13.56 5.26
N PRO A 85 5.54 14.62 6.07
CA PRO A 85 4.21 15.23 6.17
C PRO A 85 3.70 15.79 4.84
N LYS A 86 4.60 16.29 3.99
CA LYS A 86 4.28 16.85 2.67
C LYS A 86 4.09 15.78 1.59
N LEU A 87 4.77 14.65 1.72
CA LEU A 87 4.72 13.52 0.79
C LEU A 87 3.62 12.51 1.11
N ARG A 88 3.07 12.50 2.33
CA ARG A 88 1.96 11.63 2.72
C ARG A 88 0.73 11.91 1.85
N ALA A 89 0.24 10.89 1.16
CA ALA A 89 -0.90 10.98 0.27
C ALA A 89 -2.21 11.11 1.07
N LYS A 90 -2.61 12.35 1.40
CA LYS A 90 -3.73 12.70 2.29
C LYS A 90 -3.62 12.06 3.69
N PRO A 91 -3.84 12.82 4.78
CA PRO A 91 -4.06 12.17 6.07
C PRO A 91 -5.25 11.22 5.93
N VAL A 92 -5.05 9.95 6.27
CA VAL A 92 -6.18 9.01 6.44
C VAL A 92 -7.11 9.67 7.44
N ARG A 93 -8.42 9.74 7.14
CA ARG A 93 -9.48 10.37 7.96
C ARG A 93 -9.56 9.74 9.36
N THR A 94 -8.58 10.01 10.21
CA THR A 94 -8.45 9.41 11.53
C THR A 94 -8.03 10.52 12.48
N ALA A 95 -9.02 11.14 13.11
CA ALA A 95 -8.80 12.00 14.26
C ALA A 95 -8.09 11.23 15.41
N SER A 96 -8.16 9.89 15.41
CA SER A 96 -7.58 8.99 16.42
C SER A 96 -6.34 8.20 15.97
N GLY A 97 -5.86 8.37 14.72
CA GLY A 97 -4.68 7.64 14.21
C GLY A 97 -4.81 6.11 14.08
N ILE A 98 -6.03 5.59 13.93
CA ILE A 98 -6.30 4.14 13.80
C ILE A 98 -6.15 3.70 12.33
N ALA A 99 -5.32 2.70 12.08
CA ALA A 99 -5.16 2.08 10.77
C ALA A 99 -6.25 1.02 10.53
N VAL A 100 -7.21 1.32 9.65
CA VAL A 100 -8.26 0.37 9.26
C VAL A 100 -7.70 -0.64 8.26
N VAL A 101 -7.74 -1.92 8.62
CA VAL A 101 -7.29 -3.05 7.80
C VAL A 101 -8.48 -3.93 7.47
N ALA A 102 -8.97 -3.78 6.24
CA ALA A 102 -10.09 -4.58 5.73
C ALA A 102 -9.56 -5.86 5.06
N VAL A 103 -10.04 -7.01 5.52
CA VAL A 103 -9.64 -8.36 5.06
C VAL A 103 -10.87 -9.11 4.58
N MET A 104 -10.70 -10.00 3.59
CA MET A 104 -11.80 -10.83 3.08
C MET A 104 -11.58 -12.30 3.43
N CYS A 105 -12.64 -12.96 3.89
CA CYS A 105 -12.64 -14.40 4.06
C CYS A 105 -12.78 -15.13 2.73
N LYS A 106 -12.55 -16.45 2.72
CA LYS A 106 -12.71 -17.28 1.52
C LYS A 106 -14.11 -17.10 0.88
N PRO A 107 -14.20 -17.08 -0.46
CA PRO A 107 -15.47 -17.17 -1.15
C PRO A 107 -16.23 -18.42 -0.72
N HIS A 108 -17.48 -18.24 -0.31
CA HIS A 108 -18.39 -19.32 0.10
C HIS A 108 -19.82 -18.94 -0.22
N ARG A 109 -20.69 -19.95 -0.33
CA ARG A 109 -22.12 -19.75 -0.57
C ARG A 109 -22.82 -19.35 0.73
N CYS A 110 -23.83 -18.47 0.62
CA CYS A 110 -24.69 -18.11 1.75
C CYS A 110 -25.47 -19.32 2.27
N PRO A 111 -25.74 -19.44 3.59
CA PRO A 111 -26.46 -20.59 4.17
C PRO A 111 -27.92 -20.69 3.72
N HIS A 112 -28.56 -19.55 3.41
CA HIS A 112 -29.98 -19.54 3.05
C HIS A 112 -30.26 -20.28 1.74
N ILE A 113 -29.25 -20.47 0.87
CA ILE A 113 -29.40 -21.22 -0.38
C ILE A 113 -29.89 -22.65 -0.14
N ASN A 114 -29.54 -23.25 1.00
CA ASN A 114 -29.99 -24.59 1.38
C ASN A 114 -31.48 -24.63 1.74
N MET A 115 -32.06 -23.48 2.11
CA MET A 115 -33.48 -23.35 2.46
C MET A 115 -34.32 -22.81 1.30
N THR A 116 -33.82 -21.80 0.58
CA THR A 116 -34.56 -21.09 -0.48
C THR A 116 -34.26 -21.61 -1.89
N GLY A 117 -33.20 -22.40 -2.06
CA GLY A 117 -32.73 -22.92 -3.34
C GLY A 117 -32.04 -21.89 -4.25
N ASN A 118 -32.04 -20.60 -3.89
CA ASN A 118 -31.55 -19.50 -4.73
C ASN A 118 -30.73 -18.50 -3.93
N ILE A 119 -29.84 -17.77 -4.62
CA ILE A 119 -29.14 -16.59 -4.09
C ILE A 119 -30.07 -15.37 -3.99
N CYS A 120 -29.69 -14.37 -3.19
CA CYS A 120 -30.41 -13.10 -3.12
C CYS A 120 -30.46 -12.40 -4.49
N VAL A 121 -31.65 -11.92 -4.89
CA VAL A 121 -31.91 -11.25 -6.18
C VAL A 121 -30.95 -10.09 -6.47
N TYR A 122 -30.57 -9.33 -5.44
CA TYR A 122 -29.70 -8.16 -5.57
C TYR A 122 -28.22 -8.44 -5.30
N CYS A 123 -27.81 -9.70 -5.15
CA CYS A 123 -26.41 -10.04 -4.88
C CYS A 123 -25.63 -10.19 -6.20
N PRO A 124 -24.69 -9.27 -6.52
CA PRO A 124 -24.06 -9.27 -7.84
C PRO A 124 -23.01 -10.37 -8.03
N GLY A 125 -22.29 -10.75 -6.98
CA GLY A 125 -21.15 -11.66 -7.05
C GLY A 125 -21.20 -12.82 -6.07
N GLY A 126 -20.11 -13.58 -6.03
CA GLY A 126 -19.97 -14.81 -5.25
C GLY A 126 -19.59 -16.03 -6.10
N PRO A 127 -19.47 -17.21 -5.48
CA PRO A 127 -19.01 -18.42 -6.16
C PRO A 127 -19.88 -18.87 -7.34
N ASP A 128 -21.16 -18.52 -7.33
CA ASP A 128 -22.15 -18.90 -8.35
C ASP A 128 -22.43 -17.77 -9.36
N SER A 129 -21.54 -16.76 -9.42
CA SER A 129 -21.66 -15.62 -10.34
C SER A 129 -20.61 -15.69 -11.46
N ASP A 130 -20.79 -14.86 -12.48
CA ASP A 130 -19.82 -14.70 -13.58
C ASP A 130 -18.50 -14.05 -13.14
N PHE A 131 -18.41 -13.55 -11.90
CA PHE A 131 -17.21 -12.93 -11.36
C PHE A 131 -16.26 -13.97 -10.75
N GLU A 132 -15.18 -14.26 -11.48
CA GLU A 132 -14.16 -15.22 -11.07
C GLU A 132 -13.54 -14.90 -9.70
N TYR A 133 -13.50 -15.91 -8.82
CA TYR A 133 -12.88 -15.84 -7.50
C TYR A 133 -13.37 -14.66 -6.64
N SER A 134 -14.60 -14.18 -6.87
CA SER A 134 -15.21 -13.10 -6.09
C SER A 134 -15.83 -13.61 -4.79
N THR A 135 -15.73 -12.81 -3.72
CA THR A 135 -16.50 -13.06 -2.50
C THR A 135 -17.95 -12.68 -2.70
N GLN A 136 -18.84 -13.29 -1.92
CA GLN A 136 -20.27 -13.00 -1.97
C GLN A 136 -20.53 -11.49 -1.85
N SER A 137 -21.35 -10.95 -2.74
CA SER A 137 -21.71 -9.53 -2.84
C SER A 137 -20.64 -8.59 -3.41
N TYR A 138 -19.48 -9.09 -3.83
CA TYR A 138 -18.42 -8.29 -4.45
C TYR A 138 -18.15 -8.70 -5.90
N THR A 139 -17.64 -7.79 -6.71
CA THR A 139 -17.33 -8.05 -8.14
C THR A 139 -15.90 -8.54 -8.37
N GLY A 140 -15.01 -8.35 -7.38
CA GLY A 140 -13.59 -8.69 -7.51
C GLY A 140 -12.70 -7.52 -7.97
N TYR A 141 -13.30 -6.48 -8.55
CA TYR A 141 -12.59 -5.28 -9.03
C TYR A 141 -12.37 -4.22 -7.95
N GLU A 142 -12.92 -4.40 -6.76
CA GLU A 142 -12.71 -3.46 -5.66
C GLU A 142 -11.26 -3.57 -5.15
N PRO A 143 -10.63 -2.47 -4.69
CA PRO A 143 -9.24 -2.50 -4.24
C PRO A 143 -8.96 -3.54 -3.16
N THR A 144 -9.93 -3.79 -2.26
CA THR A 144 -9.78 -4.80 -1.22
C THR A 144 -9.96 -6.21 -1.76
N SER A 145 -10.95 -6.44 -2.63
CA SER A 145 -11.14 -7.72 -3.33
C SER A 145 -9.91 -8.10 -4.14
N MET A 146 -9.35 -7.17 -4.92
CA MET A 146 -8.12 -7.41 -5.69
C MET A 146 -6.93 -7.79 -4.80
N ARG A 147 -6.79 -7.20 -3.61
CA ARG A 147 -5.75 -7.59 -2.64
C ARG A 147 -6.01 -8.98 -2.07
N ALA A 148 -7.25 -9.30 -1.74
CA ALA A 148 -7.63 -10.60 -1.23
C ALA A 148 -7.38 -11.72 -2.25
N ILE A 149 -7.78 -11.51 -3.51
CA ILE A 149 -7.54 -12.45 -4.63
C ILE A 149 -6.04 -12.69 -4.81
N ARG A 150 -5.21 -11.63 -4.81
CA ARG A 150 -3.74 -11.75 -4.92
C ARG A 150 -3.13 -12.54 -3.76
N ALA A 151 -3.66 -12.37 -2.56
CA ALA A 151 -3.26 -13.11 -1.37
C ALA A 151 -3.94 -14.49 -1.26
N ARG A 152 -4.73 -14.91 -2.27
CA ARG A 152 -5.52 -16.16 -2.26
C ARG A 152 -6.38 -16.31 -1.01
N TYR A 153 -6.93 -15.21 -0.51
CA TYR A 153 -7.74 -15.14 0.70
C TYR A 153 -7.02 -15.57 1.99
N ASP A 154 -5.69 -15.62 1.99
CA ASP A 154 -4.91 -15.91 3.19
C ASP A 154 -4.95 -14.73 4.19
N PRO A 155 -5.44 -14.92 5.43
CA PRO A 155 -5.60 -13.85 6.40
C PRO A 155 -4.27 -13.20 6.82
N PHE A 156 -3.22 -14.00 6.96
CA PHE A 156 -1.90 -13.53 7.39
C PHE A 156 -1.27 -12.63 6.33
N LEU A 157 -1.25 -13.08 5.08
CA LEU A 157 -0.72 -12.34 3.93
C LEU A 157 -1.54 -11.09 3.64
N GLN A 158 -2.88 -11.16 3.70
CA GLN A 158 -3.72 -9.96 3.52
C GLN A 158 -3.37 -8.87 4.52
N THR A 159 -3.18 -9.26 5.79
CA THR A 159 -2.85 -8.34 6.88
C THR A 159 -1.45 -7.77 6.74
N ARG A 160 -0.43 -8.63 6.60
CA ARG A 160 0.97 -8.20 6.43
C ARG A 160 1.15 -7.27 5.25
N ASN A 161 0.64 -7.64 4.07
CA ASN A 161 0.75 -6.82 2.87
C ASN A 161 0.09 -5.44 3.04
N ARG A 162 -1.05 -5.37 3.75
CA ARG A 162 -1.74 -4.10 3.98
C ARG A 162 -0.99 -3.23 4.98
N ILE A 163 -0.45 -3.80 6.04
CA ILE A 163 0.34 -3.08 7.05
C ILE A 163 1.62 -2.53 6.43
N ASP A 164 2.35 -3.34 5.66
CA ASP A 164 3.59 -2.92 5.03
C ASP A 164 3.35 -1.81 4.00
N GLN A 165 2.26 -1.92 3.23
CA GLN A 165 1.83 -0.85 2.33
C GLN A 165 1.57 0.47 3.09
N LEU A 166 0.88 0.42 4.23
CA LEU A 166 0.59 1.60 5.04
C LEU A 166 1.87 2.21 5.63
N LYS A 167 2.79 1.37 6.13
CA LYS A 167 4.11 1.79 6.62
C LYS A 167 4.95 2.46 5.52
N GLN A 168 4.97 1.87 4.33
CA GLN A 168 5.68 2.40 3.16
C GLN A 168 5.16 3.77 2.70
N LEU A 169 3.85 4.02 2.87
CA LEU A 169 3.24 5.31 2.60
C LEU A 169 3.45 6.34 3.73
N GLY A 170 4.12 5.95 4.82
CA GLY A 170 4.43 6.81 5.95
C GLY A 170 3.27 6.99 6.93
N HIS A 171 2.30 6.07 6.95
CA HIS A 171 1.26 6.04 7.97
C HIS A 171 1.72 5.27 9.21
N SER A 172 1.36 5.79 10.40
CA SER A 172 1.50 5.06 11.65
C SER A 172 0.49 3.90 11.69
N VAL A 173 0.94 2.74 12.13
CA VAL A 173 0.13 1.50 12.23
C VAL A 173 0.13 0.96 13.65
N ASP A 174 0.24 1.85 14.63
CA ASP A 174 0.36 1.49 16.05
C ASP A 174 -0.97 1.00 16.64
N LYS A 175 -2.09 1.46 16.06
CA LYS A 175 -3.45 1.05 16.41
C LYS A 175 -4.11 0.54 15.16
N ILE A 176 -4.58 -0.70 15.16
CA ILE A 176 -5.19 -1.34 14.00
C ILE A 176 -6.61 -1.76 14.35
N GLU A 177 -7.53 -1.49 13.44
CA GLU A 177 -8.91 -1.98 13.49
C GLU A 177 -9.13 -2.90 12.30
N PHE A 178 -9.47 -4.16 12.56
CA PHE A 178 -9.79 -5.12 11.53
C PHE A 178 -11.25 -5.03 11.11
N ILE A 179 -11.49 -5.03 9.81
CA ILE A 179 -12.83 -5.18 9.24
C ILE A 179 -12.84 -6.48 8.43
N VAL A 180 -13.52 -7.50 8.95
CA VAL A 180 -13.72 -8.76 8.24
C VAL A 180 -14.90 -8.58 7.26
N MET A 181 -14.62 -8.79 5.98
CA MET A 181 -15.57 -8.67 4.88
C MET A 181 -15.74 -10.01 4.17
N GLY A 182 -16.86 -10.19 3.48
CA GLY A 182 -17.09 -11.37 2.63
C GLY A 182 -18.33 -12.17 3.00
N GLY A 183 -19.51 -11.54 2.91
CA GLY A 183 -20.80 -12.21 3.12
C GLY A 183 -20.99 -12.72 4.54
N THR A 184 -21.23 -14.02 4.69
CA THR A 184 -21.68 -14.68 5.93
C THR A 184 -20.54 -15.38 6.67
N PHE A 185 -19.50 -14.64 7.10
CA PHE A 185 -18.33 -15.21 7.80
C PHE A 185 -18.69 -16.12 8.98
N MET A 186 -19.72 -15.76 9.75
CA MET A 186 -20.20 -16.52 10.91
C MET A 186 -20.86 -17.86 10.55
N CYS A 187 -21.09 -18.12 9.26
CA CYS A 187 -21.65 -19.39 8.76
C CYS A 187 -20.55 -20.36 8.28
N LEU A 188 -19.29 -19.96 8.33
CA LEU A 188 -18.17 -20.85 8.08
C LEU A 188 -17.92 -21.76 9.29
N PRO A 189 -17.31 -22.95 9.09
CA PRO A 189 -16.97 -23.85 10.18
C PRO A 189 -16.10 -23.19 11.24
N ASP A 190 -16.29 -23.57 12.50
CA ASP A 190 -15.60 -23.01 13.67
C ASP A 190 -14.08 -23.04 13.49
N GLU A 191 -13.54 -24.19 13.07
CA GLU A 191 -12.11 -24.36 12.78
C GLU A 191 -11.57 -23.32 11.79
N TYR A 192 -12.35 -22.95 10.77
CA TYR A 192 -11.95 -21.93 9.80
C TYR A 192 -12.03 -20.53 10.41
N ARG A 193 -13.04 -20.25 11.22
CA ARG A 193 -13.18 -18.95 11.89
C ARG A 193 -12.03 -18.72 12.87
N ASP A 194 -11.69 -19.75 13.64
CA ASP A 194 -10.56 -19.73 14.57
C ASP A 194 -9.24 -19.57 13.84
N TYR A 195 -8.99 -20.38 12.81
CA TYR A 195 -7.84 -20.21 11.92
C TYR A 195 -7.74 -18.78 11.38
N PHE A 196 -8.86 -18.20 10.94
CA PHE A 196 -8.88 -16.88 10.34
C PHE A 196 -8.49 -15.81 11.36
N ILE A 197 -9.12 -15.80 12.54
CA ILE A 197 -8.84 -14.81 13.60
C ILE A 197 -7.44 -14.98 14.17
N LEU A 198 -7.01 -16.22 14.43
CA LEU A 198 -5.66 -16.58 14.87
C LEU A 198 -4.59 -15.90 14.00
N ASN A 199 -4.71 -16.09 12.68
CA ASN A 199 -3.75 -15.55 11.72
C ASN A 199 -3.78 -14.02 11.60
N LEU A 200 -4.91 -13.36 11.91
CA LEU A 200 -4.95 -11.90 11.99
C LEU A 200 -4.10 -11.37 13.15
N HIS A 201 -4.17 -12.04 14.30
CA HIS A 201 -3.37 -11.71 15.48
C HIS A 201 -1.88 -12.00 15.26
N ASP A 202 -1.56 -13.18 14.74
CA ASP A 202 -0.18 -13.59 14.40
C ASP A 202 0.48 -12.65 13.38
N ALA A 203 -0.30 -12.12 12.44
CA ALA A 203 0.17 -11.12 11.50
C ALA A 203 0.53 -9.77 12.16
N LEU A 204 0.00 -9.46 13.35
CA LEU A 204 0.39 -8.29 14.12
C LEU A 204 1.58 -8.59 15.04
N SER A 205 1.49 -9.68 15.81
CA SER A 205 2.49 -10.05 16.83
C SER A 205 3.81 -10.53 16.21
N GLY A 206 3.76 -11.20 15.05
CA GLY A 206 4.91 -11.92 14.49
C GLY A 206 5.20 -13.26 15.16
N HIS A 207 4.32 -13.70 16.06
CA HIS A 207 4.32 -15.04 16.62
C HIS A 207 3.52 -16.00 15.73
N THR A 208 3.76 -17.30 15.87
CA THR A 208 2.95 -18.35 15.26
C THR A 208 2.26 -19.12 16.38
N SER A 209 0.97 -18.91 16.54
CA SER A 209 0.20 -19.43 17.66
C SER A 209 -0.59 -20.68 17.24
N HIS A 210 -0.94 -21.53 18.20
CA HIS A 210 -1.66 -22.79 17.94
C HIS A 210 -3.15 -22.71 18.27
N SER A 211 -3.57 -21.69 19.04
CA SER A 211 -4.95 -21.48 19.48
C SER A 211 -5.28 -19.99 19.53
N VAL A 212 -6.58 -19.65 19.43
CA VAL A 212 -7.02 -18.25 19.48
C VAL A 212 -6.72 -17.64 20.85
N GLU A 213 -6.86 -18.42 21.93
CA GLU A 213 -6.55 -18.00 23.30
C GLU A 213 -5.08 -17.65 23.50
N GLU A 214 -4.17 -18.32 22.78
CA GLU A 214 -2.73 -18.02 22.82
C GLU A 214 -2.36 -16.75 22.04
N ALA A 215 -3.10 -16.45 20.97
CA ALA A 215 -2.79 -15.34 20.08
C ALA A 215 -3.32 -13.98 20.53
N VAL A 216 -4.25 -13.95 21.48
CA VAL A 216 -4.87 -12.75 22.06
C VAL A 216 -4.08 -12.28 23.28
#